data_AF-A0A1I2M4L5-F1
#
_entry.id   AF-A0A1I2M4L5-F1
#
_cell.length_a   1.000
_cell.length_b   1.000
_cell.length_c   1.000
_cell.angle_alpha   90.00
_cell.angle_beta   90.00
_cell.angle_gamma   90.00
#
_symmetry.space_group_name_H-M   'P 1'
#
loop_
_entity.id
_entity.type
_entity.pdbx_description
1 polymer ?
#
loop_
_entity_poly.entity_id
_entity_poly.type
_entity_poly.pdbx_seq_one_letter_code
_entity_poly.pdbx_strand_id
1 'polypeptide(L)'
;MVCATKNAFFIKKFVHLVIFSFLCIQIFSLIPIQKLFINILKVTIMSEIESKVKAIIVDKLGVDEAEVKPEASFTNDLGADSLDTVELIMEFEKEFGISIPDDKAETIQTVGDAINYIAENAK
;
A
#
# COMPACT_ATOMS: atom_id res chain seq x y z
N MET A 1 -7.28 -32.58 -2.65
CA MET A 1 -6.10 -31.69 -2.61
C MET A 1 -6.62 -30.26 -2.44
N VAL A 2 -6.41 -29.73 -1.23
CA VAL A 2 -6.66 -28.37 -0.70
C VAL A 2 -7.97 -27.66 -1.07
N CYS A 3 -8.89 -27.73 -0.10
CA CYS A 3 -10.16 -27.01 0.00
C CYS A 3 -9.97 -25.88 1.05
N ALA A 4 -9.77 -24.62 0.64
CA ALA A 4 -9.76 -23.47 1.57
C ALA A 4 -9.79 -22.08 0.86
N THR A 5 -10.83 -21.74 0.08
CA THR A 5 -10.90 -20.41 -0.56
C THR A 5 -12.29 -19.76 -0.55
N LYS A 6 -13.13 -20.01 0.48
CA LYS A 6 -14.47 -19.36 0.55
C LYS A 6 -14.86 -18.70 1.88
N ASN A 7 -13.97 -18.63 2.87
CA ASN A 7 -14.33 -18.12 4.21
C ASN A 7 -14.13 -16.61 4.45
N ALA A 8 -13.43 -15.88 3.58
CA ALA A 8 -13.17 -14.45 3.82
C ALA A 8 -14.31 -13.51 3.37
N PHE A 9 -15.24 -13.98 2.53
CA PHE A 9 -16.31 -13.14 1.97
C PHE A 9 -17.55 -13.05 2.88
N PHE A 10 -17.71 -13.97 3.83
CA PHE A 10 -18.94 -14.08 4.63
C PHE A 10 -18.99 -13.08 5.82
N ILE A 11 -17.83 -12.63 6.30
CA ILE A 11 -17.72 -11.77 7.48
C ILE A 11 -18.10 -10.31 7.16
N LYS A 12 -17.82 -9.84 5.93
CA LYS A 12 -18.14 -8.46 5.50
C LYS A 12 -19.65 -8.18 5.40
N LYS A 13 -20.47 -9.21 5.18
CA LYS A 13 -21.93 -9.06 4.97
C LYS A 13 -22.74 -9.12 6.27
N PHE A 14 -22.21 -9.76 7.32
CA PHE A 14 -22.92 -9.92 8.60
C PHE A 14 -22.85 -8.66 9.48
N VAL A 15 -21.77 -7.88 9.37
CA VAL A 15 -21.56 -6.65 10.16
C VAL A 15 -22.47 -5.50 9.70
N HIS A 16 -22.82 -5.44 8.41
CA HIS A 16 -23.64 -4.35 7.86
C HIS A 16 -25.11 -4.40 8.33
N LEU A 17 -25.64 -5.59 8.64
CA LEU A 17 -27.08 -5.77 8.94
C LEU A 17 -27.44 -5.47 10.40
N VAL A 18 -26.52 -5.66 11.34
CA VAL A 18 -26.77 -5.46 12.77
C VAL A 18 -26.59 -3.99 13.19
N ILE A 19 -25.82 -3.20 12.41
CA ILE A 19 -25.50 -1.80 12.73
C ILE A 19 -26.70 -0.86 12.44
N PHE A 20 -27.57 -1.19 11.48
CA PHE A 20 -28.65 -0.30 11.03
C PHE A 20 -29.83 -0.15 12.01
N SER A 21 -30.06 -1.12 12.92
CA SER A 21 -31.19 -1.06 13.88
C SER A 21 -30.85 -0.38 15.20
N PHE A 22 -29.58 -0.12 15.48
CA PHE A 22 -29.11 0.56 16.70
C PHE A 22 -28.75 2.04 16.48
N LEU A 23 -28.96 2.53 15.26
CA LEU A 23 -28.46 3.80 14.75
C LEU A 23 -29.20 5.06 15.27
N CYS A 24 -30.12 4.96 16.24
CA CYS A 24 -30.96 6.10 16.62
C CYS A 24 -30.68 6.73 17.99
N ILE A 25 -29.87 6.13 18.88
CA ILE A 25 -29.83 6.57 20.30
C ILE A 25 -28.41 6.90 20.85
N GLN A 26 -27.31 6.59 20.15
CA GLN A 26 -25.95 6.77 20.70
C GLN A 26 -25.04 7.75 19.93
N ILE A 27 -25.58 8.51 18.98
CA ILE A 27 -24.83 9.48 18.17
C ILE A 27 -24.62 10.76 18.99
N PHE A 28 -23.68 10.78 19.94
CA PHE A 28 -22.90 12.00 20.24
C PHE A 28 -21.69 11.80 21.17
N SER A 29 -21.55 10.70 21.93
CA SER A 29 -20.53 10.59 23.00
C SER A 29 -19.41 9.57 22.79
N LEU A 30 -19.44 8.74 21.73
CA LEU A 30 -18.48 7.64 21.50
C LEU A 30 -17.62 7.78 20.23
N ILE A 31 -17.54 8.99 19.67
CA ILE A 31 -16.77 9.28 18.45
C ILE A 31 -15.23 9.03 18.58
N PRO A 32 -14.54 9.11 19.75
CA PRO A 32 -13.07 9.01 19.74
C PRO A 32 -12.51 7.60 19.49
N ILE A 33 -13.26 6.53 19.76
CA ILE A 33 -12.71 5.15 19.75
C ILE A 33 -12.67 4.56 18.33
N GLN A 34 -13.64 4.89 17.47
CA GLN A 34 -13.67 4.40 16.08
C GLN A 34 -12.53 4.98 15.23
N LYS A 35 -12.06 6.20 15.55
CA LYS A 35 -10.96 6.87 14.83
C LYS A 35 -9.59 6.22 15.11
N LEU A 36 -9.41 5.69 16.33
CA LEU A 36 -8.17 5.03 16.75
C LEU A 36 -7.99 3.66 16.06
N PHE A 37 -9.09 2.91 15.88
CA PHE A 37 -9.06 1.60 15.22
C PHE A 37 -8.78 1.70 13.71
N ILE A 38 -9.31 2.73 13.05
CA ILE A 38 -9.01 3.01 11.63
C ILE A 38 -7.54 3.40 11.46
N ASN A 39 -6.96 4.16 12.40
CA ASN A 39 -5.57 4.58 12.32
C ASN A 39 -4.59 3.41 12.49
N ILE A 40 -4.89 2.47 13.41
CA ILE A 40 -4.08 1.25 13.63
C ILE A 40 -4.10 0.33 12.41
N LEU A 41 -5.25 0.17 11.75
CA LEU A 41 -5.34 -0.63 10.53
C LEU A 41 -4.59 0.02 9.36
N LYS A 42 -4.61 1.36 9.27
CA LYS A 42 -3.89 2.10 8.23
C LYS A 42 -2.37 2.04 8.42
N VAL A 43 -1.88 2.05 9.66
CA VAL A 43 -0.44 1.94 9.97
C VAL A 43 0.14 0.58 9.56
N THR A 44 -0.59 -0.52 9.77
CA THR A 44 -0.12 -1.87 9.43
C THR A 44 -0.07 -2.13 7.93
N ILE A 45 -1.02 -1.57 7.17
CA ILE A 45 -1.03 -1.67 5.70
C ILE A 45 0.14 -0.88 5.10
N MET A 46 0.41 0.33 5.60
CA MET A 46 1.51 1.16 5.09
C MET A 46 2.88 0.49 5.29
N SER A 47 3.11 -0.14 6.44
CA SER A 47 4.35 -0.86 6.70
C SER A 47 4.56 -2.07 5.79
N GLU A 48 3.48 -2.78 5.43
CA GLU A 48 3.60 -3.94 4.53
C GLU A 48 3.95 -3.51 3.10
N ILE A 49 3.37 -2.40 2.63
CA ILE A 49 3.69 -1.80 1.32
C ILE A 49 5.15 -1.35 1.30
N GLU A 50 5.59 -0.61 2.32
CA GLU A 50 6.97 -0.14 2.41
C GLU A 50 7.98 -1.31 2.37
N SER A 51 7.76 -2.37 3.16
CA SER A 51 8.64 -3.53 3.14
C SER A 51 8.70 -4.22 1.78
N LYS A 52 7.56 -4.35 1.08
CA LYS A 52 7.53 -4.96 -0.27
C LYS A 52 8.20 -4.08 -1.32
N VAL A 53 7.95 -2.78 -1.29
CA VAL A 53 8.60 -1.81 -2.18
C VAL A 53 10.11 -1.86 -2.00
N LYS A 54 10.60 -1.83 -0.75
CA LYS A 54 12.03 -1.97 -0.45
C LYS A 54 12.62 -3.26 -0.99
N ALA A 55 11.93 -4.40 -0.77
CA ALA A 55 12.40 -5.69 -1.26
C ALA A 55 12.56 -5.73 -2.79
N ILE A 56 11.59 -5.17 -3.53
CA ILE A 56 11.67 -5.08 -4.99
C ILE A 56 12.84 -4.20 -5.43
N ILE A 57 13.05 -3.05 -4.77
CA ILE A 57 14.14 -2.13 -5.12
C ILE A 57 15.50 -2.79 -4.90
N VAL A 58 15.69 -3.47 -3.77
CA VAL A 58 16.92 -4.21 -3.45
C VAL A 58 17.17 -5.32 -4.46
N ASP A 59 16.13 -6.07 -4.85
CA ASP A 59 16.24 -7.18 -5.81
C ASP A 59 16.56 -6.70 -7.23
N LYS A 60 15.94 -5.59 -7.69
CA LYS A 60 16.14 -5.06 -9.05
C LYS A 60 17.41 -4.24 -9.22
N LEU A 61 17.69 -3.35 -8.27
CA LEU A 61 18.84 -2.44 -8.36
C LEU A 61 20.12 -3.02 -7.71
N GLY A 62 20.00 -4.07 -6.89
CA GLY A 62 21.15 -4.65 -6.19
C GLY A 62 21.78 -3.72 -5.15
N VAL A 63 21.01 -2.77 -4.61
CA VAL A 63 21.42 -1.79 -3.60
C VAL A 63 21.20 -2.33 -2.18
N ASP A 64 21.85 -1.73 -1.18
CA ASP A 64 21.64 -2.10 0.21
C ASP A 64 20.25 -1.59 0.68
N GLU A 65 19.52 -2.41 1.45
CA GLU A 65 18.25 -2.02 2.07
C GLU A 65 18.39 -0.74 2.92
N ALA A 66 19.57 -0.51 3.50
CA ALA A 66 19.87 0.70 4.27
C ALA A 66 19.92 1.99 3.42
N GLU A 67 20.13 1.87 2.11
CA GLU A 67 20.13 2.98 1.16
C GLU A 67 18.72 3.32 0.68
N VAL A 68 17.79 2.35 0.74
CA VAL A 68 16.39 2.50 0.33
C VAL A 68 15.58 3.25 1.40
N LYS A 69 15.87 4.54 1.52
CA LYS A 69 15.17 5.48 2.40
C LYS A 69 14.01 6.15 1.66
N PRO A 70 12.94 6.56 2.36
CA PRO A 70 11.81 7.25 1.73
C PRO A 70 12.23 8.49 0.92
N GLU A 71 13.27 9.19 1.34
CA GLU A 71 13.78 10.39 0.69
C GLU A 71 14.74 10.10 -0.47
N ALA A 72 15.17 8.85 -0.63
CA ALA A 72 16.13 8.47 -1.65
C ALA A 72 15.51 8.60 -3.05
N SER A 73 16.23 9.28 -3.93
CA SER A 73 15.91 9.38 -5.34
C SER A 73 16.34 8.13 -6.09
N PHE A 74 15.47 7.59 -6.93
CA PHE A 74 15.79 6.41 -7.74
C PHE A 74 17.03 6.65 -8.61
N THR A 75 17.13 7.81 -9.25
CA THR A 75 18.23 8.13 -10.17
C THR A 75 19.47 8.66 -9.45
N ASN A 76 19.30 9.59 -8.51
CA ASN A 76 20.45 10.28 -7.91
C ASN A 76 21.10 9.51 -6.75
N ASP A 77 20.30 8.79 -5.95
CA ASP A 77 20.80 8.11 -4.74
C ASP A 77 20.95 6.59 -4.96
N LEU A 78 19.98 5.97 -5.63
CA LEU A 78 19.98 4.52 -5.88
C LEU A 78 20.61 4.14 -7.23
N GLY A 79 20.98 5.12 -8.05
CA GLY A 79 21.68 4.90 -9.31
C GLY A 79 20.87 4.20 -10.40
N ALA A 80 19.54 4.16 -10.28
CA ALA A 80 18.65 3.58 -11.29
C ALA A 80 18.75 4.40 -12.58
N ASP A 81 18.93 3.71 -13.70
CA ASP A 81 18.87 4.34 -15.01
C ASP A 81 17.42 4.46 -15.54
N SER A 82 17.27 4.99 -16.76
CA SER A 82 15.95 5.13 -17.38
C SER A 82 15.25 3.80 -17.68
N LEU A 83 15.98 2.69 -17.80
CA LEU A 83 15.42 1.36 -18.02
C LEU A 83 15.04 0.71 -16.68
N ASP A 84 15.89 0.84 -15.67
CA ASP A 84 15.66 0.35 -14.32
C ASP A 84 14.36 0.93 -13.72
N THR A 85 14.13 2.22 -13.92
CA THR A 85 12.90 2.88 -13.48
C THR A 85 11.64 2.31 -14.15
N VAL A 86 11.70 2.00 -15.43
CA VAL A 86 10.59 1.34 -16.16
C VAL A 86 10.36 -0.09 -15.65
N GLU A 87 11.43 -0.85 -15.41
CA GLU A 87 11.33 -2.21 -14.86
C GLU A 87 10.74 -2.22 -13.45
N LEU A 88 11.19 -1.30 -12.59
CA LEU A 88 10.64 -1.13 -11.24
C LEU A 88 9.14 -0.84 -11.26
N ILE A 89 8.70 0.07 -12.12
CA ILE A 89 7.29 0.45 -12.25
C ILE A 89 6.45 -0.73 -12.69
N MET A 90 6.89 -1.49 -13.69
CA MET A 90 6.19 -2.71 -14.13
C MET A 90 6.09 -3.77 -13.03
N GLU A 91 7.14 -3.95 -12.22
CA GLU A 91 7.10 -4.89 -11.09
C GLU A 91 6.15 -4.40 -9.99
N PHE A 92 6.11 -3.09 -9.70
CA PHE A 92 5.13 -2.53 -8.77
C PHE A 92 3.68 -2.73 -9.26
N GLU A 93 3.40 -2.45 -10.54
CA GLU A 93 2.08 -2.70 -11.12
C GLU A 93 1.65 -4.16 -10.97
N LYS A 94 2.57 -5.08 -11.23
CA LYS A 94 2.32 -6.53 -11.15
C LYS A 94 2.16 -7.01 -9.71
N GLU A 95 3.01 -6.58 -8.78
CA GLU A 95 2.97 -7.01 -7.38
C GLU A 95 1.72 -6.47 -6.66
N PHE A 96 1.38 -5.20 -6.90
CA PHE A 96 0.27 -4.53 -6.21
C PHE A 96 -1.05 -4.53 -7.01
N GLY A 97 -1.04 -5.02 -8.25
CA GLY A 97 -2.23 -5.07 -9.11
C GLY A 97 -2.77 -3.68 -9.47
N ILE A 98 -1.89 -2.69 -9.58
CA ILE A 98 -2.19 -1.31 -9.92
C ILE A 98 -1.77 -1.01 -11.36
N SER A 99 -2.20 0.14 -11.89
CA SER A 99 -1.71 0.66 -13.16
C SER A 99 -1.28 2.11 -12.93
N ILE A 100 -0.01 2.38 -13.19
CA ILE A 100 0.65 3.68 -13.05
C ILE A 100 0.77 4.24 -14.46
N PRO A 101 -0.06 5.22 -14.85
CA PRO A 101 0.08 5.83 -16.17
C PRO A 101 1.39 6.63 -16.26
N ASP A 102 1.93 6.76 -17.48
CA ASP A 102 3.23 7.38 -17.72
C ASP A 102 3.36 8.80 -17.13
N ASP A 103 2.28 9.59 -17.16
CA ASP A 103 2.23 10.95 -16.58
C ASP A 103 2.45 10.96 -15.06
N LYS A 104 2.10 9.86 -14.37
CA LYS A 104 2.35 9.69 -12.94
C LYS A 104 3.69 9.04 -12.68
N ALA A 105 4.10 8.09 -13.51
CA ALA A 105 5.43 7.49 -13.46
C ALA A 105 6.54 8.55 -13.49
N GLU A 106 6.44 9.54 -14.38
CA GLU A 106 7.40 10.66 -14.47
C GLU A 106 7.48 11.52 -13.20
N THR A 107 6.42 11.54 -12.39
CA THR A 107 6.37 12.31 -11.13
C THR A 107 6.89 11.53 -9.92
N ILE A 108 7.04 10.21 -10.03
CA ILE A 108 7.53 9.34 -8.96
C ILE A 108 9.07 9.33 -9.03
N GLN A 109 9.71 10.21 -8.26
CA GLN A 109 11.17 10.36 -8.27
C GLN A 109 11.87 9.75 -7.06
N THR A 110 11.14 9.61 -5.95
CA THR A 110 11.67 9.05 -4.70
C THR A 110 10.95 7.78 -4.28
N VAL A 111 11.60 6.99 -3.43
CA VAL A 111 11.01 5.78 -2.83
C VAL A 111 9.71 6.12 -2.09
N GLY A 112 9.68 7.24 -1.36
CA GLY A 112 8.49 7.72 -0.65
C GLY A 112 7.33 8.04 -1.58
N ASP A 113 7.60 8.64 -2.74
CA ASP A 113 6.56 8.92 -3.73
C ASP A 113 5.92 7.62 -4.24
N ALA A 114 6.74 6.60 -4.52
CA ALA A 114 6.27 5.29 -4.96
C ALA A 114 5.40 4.63 -3.88
N ILE A 115 5.88 4.60 -2.62
CA ILE A 115 5.13 4.03 -1.50
C ILE A 115 3.78 4.74 -1.32
N ASN A 116 3.76 6.07 -1.36
CA ASN A 116 2.53 6.86 -1.22
C ASN A 116 1.56 6.58 -2.36
N TYR A 117 2.04 6.57 -3.60
CA TYR A 117 1.20 6.29 -4.75
C TYR A 117 0.58 4.90 -4.68
N ILE A 118 1.38 3.89 -4.33
CA ILE A 118 0.92 2.51 -4.16
C ILE A 118 -0.08 2.44 -3.00
N ALA A 119 0.18 3.07 -1.87
CA ALA A 119 -0.73 3.06 -0.72
C ALA A 119 -2.10 3.70 -1.00
N GLU A 120 -2.16 4.67 -1.92
CA GLU A 120 -3.41 5.31 -2.34
C GLU A 120 -4.19 4.51 -3.39
N ASN A 121 -3.51 3.69 -4.20
CA ASN A 121 -4.09 3.01 -5.36
C ASN A 121 -4.16 1.47 -5.24
N ALA A 122 -3.46 0.87 -4.27
CA ALA A 122 -3.49 -0.56 -4.00
C ALA A 122 -4.90 -0.99 -3.54
N LYS A 123 -5.37 -2.14 -4.07
CA LYS A 123 -6.74 -2.65 -3.91
C LYS A 123 -6.89 -3.73 -2.85
#